data_AF-A0AAE4A3X4-F1
#
_entry.id   AF-A0AAE4A3X4-F1
#
_cell.length_a   1.000
_cell.length_b   1.000
_cell.length_c   1.000
_cell.angle_alpha   90.00
_cell.angle_beta   90.00
_cell.angle_gamma   90.00
#
_symmetry.space_group_name_H-M   'P 1'
#
loop_
_entity.id
_entity.type
_entity.pdbx_description
1 polymer ?
#
loop_
_entity_poly.entity_id
_entity_poly.type
_entity_poly.pdbx_seq_one_letter_code
_entity_poly.pdbx_strand_id
1 'polypeptide(L)'
;MSADRSERDAPPLVGREPQLAAGVELLDTIRRGRPALLELVGEGGIGKTALAAAVAARAAERGARVLRARAAAFERDVPYALWIALLDEPAEALPPQALDALGPERLRALARLLPGVAGAAGAGAAGE
;
A
#
# COMPACT_ATOMS: atom_id res chain seq x y z
N MET A 1 -14.58 0.00 -9.40
CA MET A 1 -14.79 -0.82 -8.19
C MET A 1 -15.22 -2.24 -8.60
N SER A 2 -14.26 -3.06 -9.02
CA SER A 2 -14.45 -4.49 -9.27
C SER A 2 -13.48 -5.21 -8.35
N ALA A 3 -13.96 -5.62 -7.18
CA ALA A 3 -13.18 -6.47 -6.30
C ALA A 3 -12.86 -7.77 -7.05
N ASP A 4 -11.58 -7.99 -7.27
CA ASP A 4 -11.05 -9.19 -7.89
C ASP A 4 -11.51 -10.41 -7.08
N ARG A 5 -12.49 -11.13 -7.63
CA ARG A 5 -13.14 -12.29 -7.02
C ARG A 5 -12.17 -13.47 -6.84
N SER A 6 -10.95 -13.38 -7.39
CA SER A 6 -9.92 -14.41 -7.32
C SER A 6 -9.16 -14.49 -5.99
N GLU A 7 -9.28 -13.49 -5.10
CA GLU A 7 -8.50 -13.44 -3.84
C GLU A 7 -8.99 -14.38 -2.74
N ARG A 8 -10.24 -14.90 -2.82
CA ARG A 8 -10.76 -15.85 -1.81
C ARG A 8 -10.27 -17.29 -1.98
N ASP A 9 -9.54 -17.59 -3.05
CA ASP A 9 -9.16 -18.96 -3.42
C ASP A 9 -7.65 -19.11 -3.68
N ALA A 10 -6.84 -18.26 -3.04
CA ALA A 10 -5.39 -18.47 -3.06
C ALA A 10 -5.08 -19.81 -2.38
N PRO A 11 -4.36 -20.74 -3.04
CA PRO A 11 -4.08 -22.05 -2.47
C PRO A 11 -3.34 -21.90 -1.14
N PRO A 12 -3.59 -22.78 -0.15
CA PRO A 12 -2.98 -22.68 1.16
C PRO A 12 -1.46 -22.67 1.04
N LEU A 13 -0.79 -21.78 1.78
CA LEU A 13 0.66 -21.82 1.89
C LEU A 13 1.07 -23.08 2.66
N VAL A 14 1.74 -23.99 1.96
CA VAL A 14 2.27 -25.23 2.54
C VAL A 14 3.78 -25.10 2.79
N GLY A 15 4.24 -25.47 3.99
CA GLY A 15 5.67 -25.56 4.30
C GLY A 15 6.38 -24.20 4.40
N ARG A 16 5.61 -23.13 4.64
CA ARG A 16 6.09 -21.74 4.74
C ARG A 16 5.80 -21.10 6.09
N GLU A 17 5.47 -21.92 7.08
CA GLU A 17 5.14 -21.52 8.44
C GLU A 17 6.26 -20.67 9.07
N PRO A 18 7.57 -21.00 8.92
CA PRO A 18 8.64 -20.18 9.49
C PRO A 18 8.73 -18.77 8.86
N GLN A 19 8.58 -18.68 7.54
CA GLN A 19 8.68 -17.39 6.83
C GLN A 19 7.44 -16.52 7.10
N LEU A 20 6.27 -17.15 7.20
CA LEU A 20 5.04 -16.45 7.59
C LEU A 20 5.16 -15.93 9.04
N ALA A 21 5.69 -16.74 9.96
CA ALA A 21 5.92 -16.33 11.34
C ALA A 21 6.84 -15.11 11.43
N ALA A 22 7.97 -15.11 10.70
CA ALA A 22 8.87 -13.96 10.65
C ALA A 22 8.17 -12.69 10.12
N GLY A 23 7.34 -12.80 9.07
CA GLY A 23 6.56 -11.68 8.58
C GLY A 23 5.54 -11.17 9.60
N VAL A 24 4.90 -12.08 10.35
CA VAL A 24 3.96 -11.74 11.42
C VAL A 24 4.64 -11.04 12.60
N GLU A 25 5.85 -11.44 12.99
CA GLU A 25 6.62 -10.77 14.03
C GLU A 25 6.96 -9.32 13.66
N LEU A 26 7.22 -9.04 12.37
CA LEU A 26 7.41 -7.68 11.88
C LEU A 26 6.12 -6.83 12.02
N LEU A 27 4.94 -7.43 11.83
CA LEU A 27 3.67 -6.73 12.06
C LEU A 27 3.53 -6.29 13.53
N ASP A 28 4.02 -7.08 14.47
CA ASP A 28 4.01 -6.70 15.89
C ASP A 28 5.02 -5.59 16.20
N THR A 29 6.10 -5.45 15.42
CA THR A 29 7.00 -4.29 15.48
C THR A 29 6.31 -3.03 14.96
N ILE A 30 5.63 -3.12 13.82
CA ILE A 30 4.86 -2.02 13.22
C ILE A 30 3.78 -1.51 14.18
N ARG A 31 3.07 -2.43 14.84
CA ARG A 31 2.00 -2.08 15.79
C ARG A 31 2.50 -1.37 17.05
N ARG A 32 3.80 -1.48 17.36
CA ARG A 32 4.46 -0.69 18.43
C ARG A 32 4.94 0.68 17.93
N GLY A 33 4.51 1.11 16.75
CA GLY A 33 4.89 2.40 16.15
C GLY A 33 6.29 2.42 15.56
N ARG A 34 6.92 1.26 15.33
CA ARG A 34 8.28 1.16 14.77
C ARG A 34 8.21 0.67 13.33
N PRO A 35 8.75 1.39 12.35
CA PRO A 35 8.76 0.94 10.96
C PRO A 35 9.59 -0.35 10.82
N ALA A 36 9.19 -1.19 9.87
CA ALA A 36 9.88 -2.44 9.56
C ALA A 36 9.88 -2.68 8.06
N LEU A 37 10.88 -3.43 7.58
CA LEU A 37 11.03 -3.83 6.19
C LEU A 37 11.15 -5.36 6.11
N LEU A 38 10.35 -5.98 5.24
CA LEU A 38 10.47 -7.38 4.89
C LEU A 38 10.89 -7.49 3.42
N GLU A 39 12.08 -8.02 3.17
CA GLU A 39 12.54 -8.34 1.83
C GLU A 39 12.35 -9.84 1.56
N LEU A 40 11.71 -10.18 0.45
CA LEU A 40 11.52 -11.57 0.02
C LEU A 40 12.44 -11.85 -1.17
N VAL A 41 13.49 -12.64 -0.94
CA VAL A 41 14.48 -13.02 -1.96
C VAL A 41 14.37 -14.52 -2.25
N GLY A 42 14.52 -14.89 -3.52
CA GLY A 42 14.49 -16.29 -3.94
C GLY A 42 14.16 -16.43 -5.43
N GLU A 43 14.15 -17.67 -5.91
CA GLU A 43 13.95 -18.00 -7.32
C GLU A 43 12.55 -17.58 -7.85
N GLY A 44 12.45 -17.43 -9.18
CA GLY A 44 11.16 -17.25 -9.84
C GLY A 44 10.22 -18.41 -9.53
N GLY A 45 8.96 -18.14 -9.22
CA GLY A 45 7.97 -19.19 -8.95
C GLY A 45 8.03 -19.82 -7.55
N ILE A 46 9.01 -19.50 -6.70
CA ILE A 46 9.17 -20.11 -5.36
C ILE A 46 8.06 -19.77 -4.34
N GLY A 47 7.09 -18.92 -4.72
CA GLY A 47 5.96 -18.54 -3.88
C GLY A 47 6.10 -17.21 -3.11
N LYS A 48 7.06 -16.34 -3.46
CA LYS A 48 7.26 -15.05 -2.76
C LYS A 48 6.00 -14.17 -2.75
N THR A 49 5.32 -14.06 -3.89
CA THR A 49 4.07 -13.28 -3.99
C THR A 49 2.97 -13.86 -3.12
N ALA A 50 2.87 -15.19 -3.03
CA ALA A 50 1.91 -15.86 -2.16
C ALA A 50 2.22 -15.58 -0.68
N LEU A 51 3.50 -15.66 -0.29
CA LEU A 51 3.93 -15.32 1.07
C LEU A 51 3.63 -13.85 1.42
N ALA A 52 3.94 -12.91 0.53
CA ALA A 52 3.61 -11.49 0.74
C ALA A 52 2.11 -11.27 0.90
N ALA A 53 1.28 -11.93 0.08
CA ALA A 53 -0.17 -11.86 0.18
C ALA A 53 -0.69 -12.43 1.51
N ALA A 54 -0.11 -13.52 2.02
CA ALA A 54 -0.49 -14.07 3.32
C ALA A 54 -0.09 -13.18 4.50
N VAL A 55 1.10 -12.56 4.47
CA VAL A 55 1.49 -11.57 5.48
C VAL A 55 0.54 -10.37 5.45
N ALA A 56 0.19 -9.89 4.25
CA ALA A 56 -0.79 -8.83 4.05
C ALA A 56 -2.17 -9.21 4.61
N ALA A 57 -2.65 -10.43 4.35
CA ALA A 57 -3.91 -10.92 4.92
C ALA A 57 -3.88 -10.90 6.46
N ARG A 58 -2.79 -11.36 7.08
CA ARG A 58 -2.62 -11.28 8.55
C ARG A 58 -2.56 -9.84 9.06
N ALA A 59 -2.01 -8.91 8.29
CA ALA A 59 -2.03 -7.49 8.64
C ALA A 59 -3.46 -6.93 8.61
N ALA A 60 -4.23 -7.24 7.56
CA ALA A 60 -5.62 -6.82 7.43
C ALA A 60 -6.52 -7.42 8.53
N GLU A 61 -6.37 -8.71 8.86
CA GLU A 61 -7.04 -9.37 9.99
C GLU A 61 -6.76 -8.67 11.34
N ARG A 62 -5.58 -8.05 11.46
CA ARG A 62 -5.17 -7.27 12.64
C ARG A 62 -5.58 -5.79 12.58
N GLY A 63 -6.41 -5.42 11.61
CA GLY A 63 -6.95 -4.06 11.44
C GLY A 63 -6.01 -3.07 10.74
N ALA A 64 -4.91 -3.52 10.15
CA ALA A 64 -4.04 -2.64 9.37
C ALA A 64 -4.67 -2.34 7.99
N ARG A 65 -4.57 -1.08 7.55
CA ARG A 65 -4.82 -0.75 6.14
C ARG A 65 -3.68 -1.30 5.30
N VAL A 66 -3.99 -2.17 4.35
CA VAL A 66 -3.02 -2.76 3.43
C VAL A 66 -3.14 -2.08 2.08
N LEU A 67 -2.03 -1.54 1.58
CA LEU A 67 -1.91 -1.01 0.23
C LEU A 67 -0.98 -1.91 -0.57
N ARG A 68 -1.32 -2.14 -1.84
CA ARG A 68 -0.53 -3.00 -2.73
C ARG A 68 -0.34 -2.31 -4.08
N ALA A 69 0.90 -2.31 -4.54
CA ALA A 69 1.26 -1.91 -5.89
C ALA A 69 2.29 -2.90 -6.47
N ARG A 70 2.42 -2.92 -7.79
CA ARG A 70 3.40 -3.74 -8.50
C ARG A 70 4.29 -2.81 -9.30
N ALA A 71 5.60 -2.86 -9.05
CA ALA A 71 6.56 -2.18 -9.92
C ALA A 71 6.64 -2.96 -11.24
N ALA A 72 6.08 -2.42 -12.31
CA ALA A 72 6.21 -3.05 -13.62
C ALA A 72 7.55 -2.68 -14.26
N ALA A 73 8.15 -3.61 -15.00
CA ALA A 73 9.50 -3.43 -15.55
C ALA A 73 9.60 -2.23 -16.53
N PHE A 74 8.49 -1.85 -17.16
CA PHE A 74 8.36 -0.72 -18.09
C PHE A 74 8.16 0.63 -17.39
N GLU A 75 7.90 0.65 -16.07
CA GLU A 75 7.69 1.88 -15.30
C GLU A 75 8.99 2.43 -14.70
N ARG A 76 10.14 1.79 -15.00
CA ARG A 76 11.44 2.18 -14.44
C ARG A 76 11.85 3.62 -14.74
N ASP A 77 11.40 4.14 -15.87
CA ASP A 77 11.72 5.50 -16.32
C ASP A 77 10.70 6.54 -15.83
N VAL A 78 9.68 6.12 -15.08
CA VAL A 78 8.65 6.99 -14.52
C VAL A 78 8.96 7.22 -13.03
N PRO A 79 9.46 8.41 -12.64
CA PRO A 79 9.77 8.70 -11.25
C PRO A 79 8.54 8.48 -10.36
N TYR A 80 8.75 7.83 -9.23
CA TYR A 80 7.71 7.60 -8.22
C TYR A 80 6.51 6.78 -8.70
N ALA A 81 6.56 6.11 -9.86
CA ALA A 81 5.42 5.34 -10.39
C ALA A 81 4.78 4.39 -9.37
N LEU A 82 5.61 3.68 -8.59
CA LEU A 82 5.13 2.79 -7.54
C LEU A 82 4.38 3.52 -6.44
N TRP A 83 4.85 4.70 -6.03
CA TRP A 83 4.19 5.52 -5.02
C TRP A 83 2.90 6.11 -5.53
N ILE A 84 2.85 6.53 -6.79
CA ILE A 84 1.63 7.01 -7.44
C ILE A 84 0.59 5.91 -7.47
N ALA A 85 0.95 4.73 -7.99
CA ALA A 85 0.07 3.57 -8.02
C ALA A 85 -0.42 3.13 -6.63
N LEU A 86 0.37 3.37 -5.58
CA LEU A 86 0.03 3.01 -4.20
C LEU A 86 -0.85 4.05 -3.50
N LEU A 87 -0.61 5.33 -3.74
CA LEU A 87 -1.13 6.43 -2.91
C LEU A 87 -2.24 7.25 -3.55
N ASP A 88 -2.41 7.19 -4.88
CA ASP A 88 -3.36 8.08 -5.57
C ASP A 88 -4.82 7.88 -5.12
N GLU A 89 -5.32 6.65 -5.17
CA GLU A 89 -6.67 6.32 -4.68
C GLU A 89 -6.81 6.59 -3.17
N PRO A 90 -5.87 6.15 -2.30
CA PRO A 90 -5.96 6.48 -0.89
C PRO A 90 -5.97 7.96 -0.56
N ALA A 91 -5.31 8.78 -1.40
CA ALA A 91 -5.22 10.21 -1.21
C ALA A 91 -6.56 10.93 -1.45
N GLU A 92 -7.39 10.41 -2.36
CA GLU A 92 -8.73 10.97 -2.63
C GLU A 92 -9.66 10.89 -1.40
N ALA A 93 -9.49 9.84 -0.59
CA ALA A 93 -10.26 9.65 0.63
C ALA A 93 -9.72 10.42 1.85
N LEU A 94 -8.65 11.22 1.70
CA LEU A 94 -8.10 11.98 2.81
C LEU A 94 -9.04 13.15 3.19
N PRO A 95 -9.21 13.43 4.49
CA PRO A 95 -9.88 14.64 4.90
C PRO A 95 -9.02 15.85 4.47
N PRO A 96 -9.62 16.94 3.96
CA PRO A 96 -8.88 18.10 3.48
C PRO A 96 -7.87 18.64 4.50
N GLN A 97 -8.24 18.61 5.79
CA GLN A 97 -7.42 19.12 6.90
C GLN A 97 -6.12 18.32 7.09
N ALA A 98 -6.08 17.05 6.67
CA ALA A 98 -4.84 16.26 6.72
C ALA A 98 -3.77 16.79 5.74
N LEU A 99 -4.18 17.60 4.75
CA LEU A 99 -3.29 18.20 3.77
C LEU A 99 -2.76 19.57 4.19
N ASP A 100 -3.33 20.20 5.22
CA ASP A 100 -2.97 21.55 5.67
C ASP A 100 -1.49 21.67 6.03
N ALA A 101 -0.94 20.64 6.68
CA ALA A 101 0.46 20.58 7.10
C ALA A 101 1.45 20.63 5.92
N LEU A 102 1.00 20.28 4.71
CA LEU A 102 1.83 20.33 3.51
C LEU A 102 2.07 21.77 3.06
N GLY A 103 1.14 22.70 3.30
CA GLY A 103 1.20 24.03 2.72
C GLY A 103 1.09 24.03 1.19
N PRO A 104 0.92 25.22 0.58
CA PRO A 104 0.42 25.34 -0.78
C PRO A 104 1.38 24.80 -1.85
N GLU A 105 2.69 24.99 -1.69
CA GLU A 105 3.69 24.55 -2.67
C GLU A 105 3.80 23.03 -2.75
N ARG A 106 3.88 22.35 -1.59
CA ARG A 106 3.97 20.88 -1.55
C ARG A 106 2.66 20.24 -1.97
N LEU A 107 1.52 20.82 -1.60
CA LEU A 107 0.21 20.36 -2.05
C LEU A 107 0.10 20.43 -3.58
N ARG A 108 0.48 21.55 -4.19
CA ARG A 108 0.50 21.69 -5.66
C ARG A 108 1.46 20.70 -6.32
N ALA A 109 2.62 20.44 -5.72
CA ALA A 109 3.56 19.45 -6.26
C ALA A 109 3.00 18.02 -6.20
N LEU A 110 2.39 17.64 -5.08
CA LEU A 110 1.77 16.33 -4.90
C LEU A 110 0.54 16.15 -5.80
N ALA A 111 -0.30 17.17 -5.97
CA ALA A 111 -1.48 17.13 -6.85
C ALA A 111 -1.13 16.84 -8.33
N ARG A 112 0.10 17.16 -8.77
CA ARG A 112 0.58 16.81 -10.12
C ARG A 112 0.96 15.34 -10.26
N LEU A 113 1.35 14.69 -9.16
CA LEU A 113 1.76 13.28 -9.12
C LEU A 113 0.59 12.37 -8.71
N LEU A 114 -0.30 12.88 -7.86
CA LEU A 114 -1.40 12.18 -7.23
C LEU A 114 -2.69 12.98 -7.48
N PRO A 115 -3.37 12.80 -8.62
CA PRO A 115 -4.68 13.40 -8.88
C PRO A 115 -5.69 13.30 -7.73
N GLY A 116 -5.69 12.20 -6.96
CA GLY A 116 -6.54 12.01 -5.78
C GLY A 116 -6.34 13.10 -4.71
N VAL A 117 -5.13 13.63 -4.56
CA VAL A 117 -4.86 14.77 -3.65
C VAL A 117 -5.62 16.02 -4.08
N ALA A 118 -5.74 16.27 -5.39
CA ALA A 118 -6.49 17.41 -5.90
C ALA A 118 -7.99 17.26 -5.62
N GLY A 119 -8.52 16.04 -5.75
CA GLY A 119 -9.90 15.71 -5.40
C GLY A 119 -10.20 15.97 -3.92
N ALA A 120 -9.34 15.47 -3.02
CA ALA A 120 -9.47 15.67 -1.58
C ALA A 120 -9.40 17.16 -1.18
N ALA A 121 -8.48 17.93 -1.76
CA ALA A 121 -8.37 19.37 -1.49
C ALA A 121 -9.59 20.17 -2.01
N GLY A 122 -10.14 19.81 -3.17
CA GLY A 122 -11.31 20.46 -3.76
C GLY A 122 -12.61 20.18 -3.00
N ALA A 123 -12.77 18.99 -2.43
CA ALA A 123 -13.94 18.62 -1.63
C ALA A 123 -14.09 19.46 -0.35
N GLY A 124 -12.99 19.94 0.23
CA GLY A 124 -13.02 20.82 1.40
C GLY A 124 -13.53 22.23 1.12
N ALA A 125 -13.38 22.73 -0.12
CA ALA A 125 -13.77 24.08 -0.50
C ALA A 125 -15.26 24.22 -0.90
N ALA A 126 -15.97 23.10 -1.12
CA ALA A 126 -17.37 23.08 -1.52
C ALA A 126 -18.36 22.83 -0.36
N GLY A 127 -17.84 22.69 0.87
CA GLY A 127 -18.61 22.40 2.08
C GLY A 127 -18.76 23.56 3.09
N GLU A 128 -18.30 24.76 2.73
CA GLU A 128 -18.58 26.03 3.43
C GLU A 128 -19.67 26.83 2.71
#